data_AF-A0AAN9BCW4-F1
#
_entry.id   AF-A0AAN9BCW4-F1
#
_cell.length_a   1.000
_cell.length_b   1.000
_cell.length_c   1.000
_cell.angle_alpha   90.00
_cell.angle_beta   90.00
_cell.angle_gamma   90.00
#
_symmetry.space_group_name_H-M   'P 1'
#
loop_
_entity.id
_entity.type
_entity.pdbx_description
1 polymer ?
#
loop_
_entity_poly.entity_id
_entity_poly.type
_entity_poly.pdbx_seq_one_letter_code
_entity_poly.pdbx_strand_id
1 'polypeptide(L)'
;MEGTGSCPRFNWEARDLVGEWNSFKDHVSFMFKGPLKAKSEEEKCSYLMLWVGEKGRKIFSTWTLSDEQQKKLQNYYDGFKAYVQPKSNPIFARYKFHSKYRHQMKRVNSL
;
A
#
# COMPACT_ATOMS: atom_id res chain seq x y z
N MET A 1 16.77 24.21 -6.82
CA MET A 1 15.32 24.01 -6.61
C MET A 1 15.08 22.55 -6.99
N GLU A 2 14.61 21.63 -6.16
CA GLU A 2 13.71 21.74 -5.01
C GLU A 2 14.05 20.61 -4.02
N GLY A 3 14.09 20.93 -2.73
CA GLY A 3 13.99 19.92 -1.69
C GLY A 3 12.56 19.39 -1.66
N THR A 4 12.22 18.42 -2.50
CA THR A 4 10.95 17.73 -2.39
C THR A 4 11.08 16.75 -1.23
N GLY A 5 10.74 17.19 -0.02
CA GLY A 5 10.34 16.29 1.05
C GLY A 5 9.20 15.44 0.50
N SER A 6 9.51 14.21 0.09
CA SER A 6 8.61 13.35 -0.67
C SER A 6 7.45 12.95 0.22
N CYS A 7 6.38 13.73 0.22
CA CYS A 7 5.14 13.36 0.88
C CYS A 7 4.66 12.04 0.27
N PRO A 8 4.35 11.01 1.06
CA PRO A 8 3.77 9.78 0.55
C PRO A 8 2.56 10.12 -0.31
N ARG A 9 2.51 9.61 -1.54
CA ARG A 9 1.33 9.77 -2.39
C ARG A 9 1.10 8.47 -3.13
N PHE A 10 -0.13 7.96 -3.04
CA PHE A 10 -0.44 6.70 -3.70
C PHE A 10 -0.80 6.94 -5.17
N ASN A 11 -0.07 6.27 -6.07
CA ASN A 11 -0.34 6.36 -7.50
C ASN A 11 -1.36 5.30 -7.95
N TRP A 12 -2.61 5.74 -8.14
CA TRP A 12 -3.70 4.88 -8.60
C TRP A 12 -3.62 4.47 -10.08
N GLU A 13 -2.73 5.08 -10.86
CA GLU A 13 -2.53 4.77 -12.29
C GLU A 13 -1.31 3.86 -12.51
N ALA A 14 -0.68 3.38 -11.42
CA ALA A 14 0.42 2.45 -11.50
C ALA A 14 0.01 1.12 -12.16
N ARG A 15 0.87 0.58 -13.02
CA ARG A 15 0.66 -0.73 -13.68
C ARG A 15 0.60 -1.88 -12.69
N ASP A 16 1.38 -1.81 -11.61
CA ASP A 16 1.36 -2.76 -10.49
C ASP A 16 0.84 -2.05 -9.24
N LEU A 17 -0.49 -1.98 -9.14
CA LEU A 17 -1.20 -1.40 -8.00
C LEU A 17 -0.79 -2.05 -6.66
N VAL A 18 -0.54 -3.37 -6.64
CA VAL A 18 -0.17 -4.09 -5.42
C VAL A 18 1.26 -3.78 -5.00
N GLY A 19 2.19 -3.74 -5.95
CA GLY A 19 3.57 -3.30 -5.71
C GLY A 19 3.62 -1.87 -5.19
N GLU A 20 2.94 -0.96 -5.88
CA GLU A 20 2.85 0.46 -5.51
C GLU A 20 2.27 0.64 -4.10
N TRP A 21 1.27 -0.15 -3.73
CA TRP A 21 0.65 -0.06 -2.40
C TRP A 21 1.58 -0.50 -1.29
N ASN A 22 2.40 -1.54 -1.52
CA ASN A 22 3.41 -1.96 -0.54
C ASN A 22 4.47 -0.88 -0.36
N SER A 23 4.99 -0.32 -1.46
CA SER A 23 5.97 0.77 -1.40
C SER A 23 5.39 2.02 -0.72
N PHE A 24 4.14 2.38 -1.03
CA PHE A 24 3.42 3.45 -0.36
C PHE A 24 3.27 3.18 1.13
N LYS A 25 2.84 1.97 1.52
CA LYS A 25 2.69 1.58 2.93
C LYS A 25 4.02 1.68 3.68
N ASP A 26 5.11 1.24 3.08
CA ASP A 26 6.44 1.34 3.70
C ASP A 26 6.84 2.80 3.90
N HIS A 27 6.61 3.65 2.90
CA HIS A 27 6.89 5.09 3.00
C HIS A 27 6.05 5.76 4.10
N VAL A 28 4.76 5.47 4.17
CA VAL A 28 3.85 5.93 5.22
C VAL A 28 4.32 5.45 6.61
N SER A 29 4.77 4.18 6.71
CA SER A 29 5.33 3.62 7.94
C SER A 29 6.59 4.37 8.39
N PHE A 30 7.48 4.75 7.47
CA PHE A 30 8.64 5.57 7.78
C PHE A 30 8.25 6.97 8.27
N MET A 31 7.23 7.60 7.66
CA MET A 31 6.73 8.90 8.11
C MET A 31 6.15 8.83 9.53
N PHE A 32 5.39 7.78 9.84
CA PHE A 32 4.86 7.55 11.19
C PHE A 32 5.90 7.11 12.21
N LYS A 33 7.03 6.54 11.79
CA LYS A 33 8.15 6.19 12.68
C LYS A 33 9.10 7.36 12.93
N GLY A 34 9.24 8.27 11.97
CA GLY A 34 10.10 9.45 12.08
C GLY A 34 9.33 10.69 12.56
N PRO A 35 9.05 11.65 11.67
CA PRO A 35 8.53 12.98 12.05
C PRO A 35 7.13 12.96 12.68
N LEU A 36 6.30 11.95 12.37
CA LEU A 36 4.92 11.87 12.86
C LEU A 36 4.74 10.81 13.96
N LYS A 37 5.84 10.39 14.61
CA LYS A 37 5.79 9.40 15.70
C LYS A 37 4.91 9.86 16.88
N ALA A 38 5.01 11.13 17.24
CA ALA A 38 4.28 11.74 18.35
C ALA A 38 2.78 11.96 18.09
N LYS A 39 2.29 11.70 16.86
CA LYS A 39 0.89 11.89 16.50
C LYS A 39 0.00 10.74 16.96
N SER A 40 -1.22 11.08 17.34
CA SER A 40 -2.27 10.11 17.68
C SER A 40 -2.62 9.23 16.47
N GLU A 41 -3.20 8.04 16.70
CA GLU A 41 -3.64 7.17 15.60
C GLU A 41 -4.70 7.85 14.72
N GLU A 42 -5.56 8.68 15.31
CA GLU A 42 -6.59 9.46 14.62
C GLU A 42 -5.99 10.48 13.63
N GLU A 43 -4.96 11.21 14.08
CA GLU A 43 -4.19 12.11 13.20
C GLU A 43 -3.48 11.32 12.09
N LYS A 44 -2.90 10.16 12.41
CA LYS A 44 -2.24 9.28 11.42
C LYS A 44 -3.23 8.78 10.36
N CYS A 45 -4.46 8.43 10.74
CA CYS A 45 -5.53 8.05 9.81
C CYS A 45 -5.89 9.21 8.87
N SER A 46 -5.97 10.42 9.41
CA SER A 46 -6.24 11.64 8.63
C SER A 46 -5.12 11.92 7.61
N TYR A 47 -3.85 11.77 8.00
CA TYR A 47 -2.72 11.91 7.08
C TYR A 47 -2.72 10.83 5.98
N LEU A 48 -3.05 9.59 6.33
CA LEU A 48 -3.17 8.50 5.36
C LEU A 48 -4.21 8.84 4.28
N MET A 49 -5.37 9.39 4.67
CA MET A 49 -6.43 9.84 3.75
C MET A 49 -5.98 10.97 2.82
N LEU A 50 -5.16 11.89 3.32
CA LEU A 50 -4.54 12.96 2.51
C LEU A 50 -3.62 12.40 1.43
N TRP A 51 -2.80 11.39 1.79
CA TRP A 51 -1.79 10.79 0.92
C TRP A 51 -2.36 9.80 -0.11
N VAL A 52 -3.42 9.09 0.27
CA VAL A 52 -4.16 8.19 -0.62
C VAL A 52 -4.88 8.95 -1.75
N GLY A 53 -5.21 10.22 -1.54
CA GLY A 53 -5.82 11.09 -2.53
C GLY A 53 -7.33 10.87 -2.70
N GLU A 54 -7.93 11.60 -3.66
CA GLU A 54 -9.39 11.66 -3.85
C GLU A 54 -10.01 10.30 -4.16
N LYS A 55 -9.35 9.49 -5.00
CA LYS A 55 -9.87 8.16 -5.40
C LYS A 55 -10.00 7.23 -4.20
N GLY A 56 -9.03 7.23 -3.28
CA GLY A 56 -9.18 6.42 -2.08
C GLY A 56 -10.10 7.02 -1.03
N ARG A 57 -10.31 8.34 -1.00
CA ARG A 57 -11.42 8.93 -0.23
C ARG A 57 -12.80 8.50 -0.75
N LYS A 58 -12.97 8.39 -2.07
CA LYS A 58 -14.19 7.82 -2.67
C LYS A 58 -14.39 6.36 -2.26
N ILE A 59 -13.33 5.55 -2.27
CA ILE A 59 -13.38 4.16 -1.81
C ILE A 59 -13.72 4.10 -0.32
N PHE A 60 -13.07 4.93 0.50
CA PHE A 60 -13.36 5.01 1.93
C PHE A 60 -14.83 5.40 2.21
N SER A 61 -15.38 6.33 1.42
CA SER A 61 -16.80 6.71 1.53
C SER A 61 -17.77 5.58 1.19
N THR A 62 -17.33 4.53 0.48
CA THR A 62 -18.15 3.32 0.25
C THR A 62 -18.12 2.35 1.42
N TRP A 63 -17.20 2.52 2.38
CA TRP A 63 -17.12 1.70 3.58
C TRP A 63 -17.86 2.39 4.72
N THR A 64 -18.91 1.75 5.23
CA THR A 64 -19.51 2.11 6.52
C THR A 64 -18.66 1.54 7.66
N LEU A 65 -17.61 2.27 8.05
CA LEU A 65 -16.79 1.96 9.21
C LEU A 65 -17.33 2.68 10.45
N SER A 66 -17.48 1.95 11.56
CA SER A 66 -17.86 2.53 12.86
C SER A 66 -16.75 3.43 13.42
N ASP A 67 -17.07 4.39 14.30
CA ASP A 67 -16.10 5.30 14.93
C ASP A 67 -14.90 4.58 15.56
N GLU A 68 -15.12 3.41 16.17
CA GLU A 68 -14.05 2.60 16.76
C GLU A 68 -13.08 2.02 15.72
N GLN A 69 -13.57 1.75 14.51
CA GLN A 69 -12.76 1.25 13.39
C GLN A 69 -12.03 2.41 12.70
N GLN A 70 -12.61 3.60 12.68
CA GLN A 70 -11.98 4.81 12.14
C GLN A 70 -10.77 5.27 12.95
N LYS A 71 -10.69 4.88 14.23
CA LYS A 71 -9.53 5.14 15.10
C LYS A 71 -8.36 4.19 14.86
N LYS A 72 -8.57 3.07 14.18
CA LYS A 72 -7.55 2.03 13.96
C LYS A 72 -6.96 2.15 12.56
N LEU A 73 -5.71 2.62 12.48
CA LEU A 73 -4.97 2.73 11.23
C LEU A 73 -4.87 1.40 10.47
N GLN A 74 -4.84 0.29 11.20
CA GLN A 74 -4.79 -1.07 10.65
C GLN A 74 -5.98 -1.38 9.73
N ASN A 75 -7.20 -0.97 10.11
CA ASN A 75 -8.40 -1.21 9.29
C ASN A 75 -8.32 -0.52 7.93
N TYR A 76 -7.76 0.70 7.88
CA TYR A 76 -7.55 1.40 6.62
C TYR A 76 -6.59 0.61 5.73
N TYR A 77 -5.47 0.13 6.27
CA TYR A 77 -4.52 -0.65 5.49
C TYR A 77 -5.13 -1.93 4.94
N ASP A 78 -5.90 -2.66 5.75
CA ASP A 78 -6.49 -3.93 5.32
C ASP A 78 -7.60 -3.73 4.30
N GLY A 79 -8.45 -2.72 4.47
CA GLY A 79 -9.48 -2.40 3.48
C GLY A 79 -8.86 -1.98 2.14
N PHE A 80 -7.84 -1.11 2.16
CA PHE A 80 -7.21 -0.65 0.92
C PHE A 80 -6.40 -1.77 0.28
N LYS A 81 -5.71 -2.58 1.09
CA LYS A 81 -5.04 -3.78 0.59
C LYS A 81 -6.06 -4.69 -0.08
N ALA A 82 -7.20 -4.99 0.53
CA ALA A 82 -8.23 -5.84 -0.07
C ALA A 82 -8.81 -5.27 -1.37
N TYR A 83 -8.86 -3.93 -1.50
CA TYR A 83 -9.30 -3.26 -2.72
C TYR A 83 -8.25 -3.26 -3.83
N VAL A 84 -6.99 -3.01 -3.47
CA VAL A 84 -5.84 -2.95 -4.38
C VAL A 84 -5.40 -4.35 -4.80
N GLN A 85 -5.51 -5.33 -3.91
CA GLN A 85 -5.29 -6.72 -4.25
C GLN A 85 -6.38 -7.12 -5.24
N PRO A 86 -6.05 -7.51 -6.48
CA PRO A 86 -7.05 -8.10 -7.36
C PRO A 86 -7.62 -9.29 -6.60
N LYS A 87 -8.95 -9.39 -6.51
CA LYS A 87 -9.66 -10.60 -6.02
C LYS A 87 -9.00 -11.78 -6.72
N SER A 88 -8.05 -12.42 -6.05
CA SER A 88 -7.25 -13.44 -6.68
C SER A 88 -8.13 -14.66 -6.72
N ASN A 89 -8.83 -14.81 -7.84
CA ASN A 89 -9.13 -16.14 -8.32
C ASN A 89 -7.80 -16.92 -8.29
N PRO A 90 -7.78 -18.16 -7.77
CA PRO A 90 -6.57 -18.95 -7.48
C PRO A 90 -5.61 -19.15 -8.68
N ILE A 91 -6.02 -18.77 -9.89
CA ILE A 91 -5.24 -18.78 -11.13
C ILE A 91 -4.01 -17.85 -11.07
N PHE A 92 -4.08 -16.68 -10.41
CA PHE A 92 -2.96 -15.71 -10.40
C PHE A 92 -1.80 -16.16 -9.49
N ALA A 93 -2.08 -16.96 -8.46
CA ALA A 93 -1.05 -17.55 -7.58
C ALA A 93 -0.13 -18.52 -8.36
N ARG A 94 -0.68 -19.25 -9.33
CA ARG A 94 0.09 -20.16 -10.20
C ARG A 94 1.03 -19.39 -11.13
N TYR A 95 0.61 -18.21 -11.61
CA TYR A 95 1.43 -17.42 -12.54
C TYR A 95 2.66 -16.80 -11.86
N LYS A 96 2.51 -16.28 -10.63
CA LYS A 96 3.63 -15.67 -9.88
C LYS A 96 4.66 -16.72 -9.40
N PHE A 97 4.24 -17.98 -9.24
CA PHE A 97 5.15 -19.07 -8.88
C PHE A 97 6.05 -19.51 -10.05
N HIS A 98 5.58 -19.44 -11.29
CA HIS A 98 6.36 -19.88 -12.46
C HIS A 98 7.41 -18.84 -12.93
N SER A 99 7.22 -17.55 -12.62
CA SER A 99 8.15 -16.50 -13.05
C SER A 99 9.43 -16.39 -12.21
N LYS A 100 9.42 -16.86 -10.94
CA LYS A 100 10.62 -16.79 -10.07
C LYS A 100 11.59 -17.95 -10.29
N TYR A 101 11.14 -19.10 -10.78
CA TYR A 101 12.01 -20.26 -10.98
C TYR A 101 12.83 -20.21 -12.29
N ARG A 102 12.42 -19.43 -13.29
CA ARG A 102 13.13 -19.35 -14.59
C ARG A 102 14.37 -18.46 -14.61
N HIS A 103 14.57 -17.58 -13.62
CA HIS A 103 15.75 -16.68 -13.57
C HIS A 103 16.88 -17.12 -12.64
N GLN A 104 16.64 -18.06 -11.71
CA GLN A 104 17.69 -18.60 -10.82
C GLN A 104 18.46 -19.77 -11.45
N MET A 105 17.94 -20.39 -12.51
CA MET A 105 18.49 -21.61 -13.10
C MET A 105 19.33 -21.34 -14.36
N LYS A 106 20.09 -20.23 -14.39
CA LYS A 106 21.11 -19.93 -15.42
C LYS A 106 22.51 -19.70 -14.85
N ARG A 107 22.75 -19.96 -13.56
CA ARG A 107 24.07 -19.76 -12.92
C ARG A 107 24.69 -21.00 -12.27
N VAL A 108 24.21 -22.21 -12.59
CA VAL A 108 24.74 -23.46 -11.99
C VAL A 108 25.18 -24.51 -13.04
N ASN A 109 25.28 -24.14 -14.33
CA ASN A 109 25.87 -25.04 -15.34
C ASN A 109 26.84 -24.27 -16.25
N SER A 110 27.93 -23.81 -15.64
CA SER A 110 29.17 -23.48 -16.34
C SER A 110 30.31 -24.02 -15.48
N LEU A 111 30.43 -25.35 -15.47
CA LEU A 111 31.69 -26.04 -15.27
C LEU A 111 32.38 -26.13 -16.63
#